data_AF-A0A6P1KWQ0-F1
#
_entry.id   AF-A0A6P1KWQ0-F1
#
_cell.length_a   1.000
_cell.length_b   1.000
_cell.length_c   1.000
_cell.angle_alpha   90.00
_cell.angle_beta   90.00
_cell.angle_gamma   90.00
#
_symmetry.space_group_name_H-M   'P 1'
#
loop_
_entity.id
_entity.type
_entity.pdbx_description
1 polymer ?
#
loop_
_entity_poly.entity_id
_entity_poly.type
_entity_poly.pdbx_seq_one_letter_code
_entity_poly.pdbx_strand_id
1 'polypeptide(L)'
;MSLCINPVCPTPNHPNNEQNRFCQSCGSHLELLGRYRVTCLLSDKTGFSKVYEAYEQDTPKILKILKEDLSGNARAVELFQQEVTVLEQLNHPGIPKQDSYFQYQTRHGLVLHCIAMEKIDGYNLIQWLEQQQNRPISEDQAVAWLKQLVEILDLVHRKQYLHRDIKPSNIMIRSPLKKDWGELVLIDFGTATEIDRTNPYQMSNGDGMTALMSSGYSAPEQMNGQAVPQSDFFALGRTFIFLLTGHHPLDMYDVQQNVLHWQNHAIDISPLLLNLIDWLTTADIKKRPANAQEILQRLEQIEEGKKFCSDEDSTPPVAPGSPKVEEPLAEVEDSEPISLLSEQEPENSIPPASVVETQLTETTPENINLVIDLNTEELSPQIPKTLSSPQKEPEEVPLLKFFAGLLVILGLLSIVALAMRNSKFLVNSNYGQSPEKRGKIDYFSYQEGRDSQGRRAEFNIAVLSLEYKWLLGSNFQIKYNDEIISIDLLKLNLEQEGIQKIMDEPREIISVGTVACKGNIAVQQRMALERSKQIQFLVKKLFINTPSIKGYRILNLGQFQRSNCQANQDLTTYQRSIIIIGVKNKSAGVILDEALRDRLEKKPFADFKLEDYSLGTAENFRTIPSNL
;
A
#
# COMPACT_ATOMS: atom_id res chain seq x y z
N MET A 1 12.86 -23.94 -28.15
CA MET A 1 13.50 -22.63 -28.48
C MET A 1 14.22 -22.08 -27.25
N SER A 2 15.25 -21.24 -27.44
CA SER A 2 16.02 -20.65 -26.33
C SER A 2 15.93 -19.11 -26.31
N LEU A 3 15.72 -18.56 -25.11
CA LEU A 3 15.46 -17.14 -24.86
C LEU A 3 16.70 -16.45 -24.28
N CYS A 4 17.03 -15.29 -24.82
CA CYS A 4 18.12 -14.46 -24.31
C CYS A 4 17.64 -13.51 -23.21
N ILE A 5 18.20 -13.64 -22.00
CA ILE A 5 17.85 -12.83 -20.82
C ILE A 5 18.47 -11.42 -20.79
N ASN A 6 19.30 -11.05 -21.78
CA ASN A 6 19.85 -9.69 -21.88
C ASN A 6 18.72 -8.67 -22.15
N PRO A 7 18.41 -7.72 -21.24
CA PRO A 7 17.24 -6.84 -21.37
C PRO A 7 17.36 -5.83 -22.54
N VAL A 8 18.57 -5.57 -23.04
CA VAL A 8 18.79 -4.71 -24.23
C VAL A 8 18.90 -5.52 -25.54
N CYS A 9 18.48 -6.78 -25.56
CA CYS A 9 18.48 -7.61 -26.76
C CYS A 9 17.28 -7.28 -27.67
N PRO A 10 17.47 -6.84 -28.94
CA PRO A 10 16.36 -6.42 -29.79
C PRO A 10 15.49 -7.59 -30.31
N THR A 11 15.98 -8.83 -30.27
CA THR A 11 15.19 -10.04 -30.60
C THR A 11 15.58 -11.19 -29.66
N PRO A 12 15.10 -11.21 -28.40
CA PRO A 12 15.56 -12.16 -27.40
C PRO A 12 15.15 -13.60 -27.71
N ASN A 13 14.06 -13.80 -28.45
CA ASN A 13 13.49 -15.07 -28.88
C ASN A 13 13.86 -15.44 -30.34
N HIS A 14 14.96 -14.92 -30.87
CA HIS A 14 15.40 -15.15 -32.26
C HIS A 14 15.46 -16.66 -32.60
N PRO A 15 14.87 -17.13 -33.72
CA PRO A 15 14.63 -18.55 -33.97
C PRO A 15 15.90 -19.42 -33.89
N ASN A 16 16.99 -18.96 -34.50
CA ASN A 16 18.26 -19.68 -34.52
C ASN A 16 18.97 -19.78 -33.15
N ASN A 17 18.42 -19.22 -32.06
CA ASN A 17 18.99 -19.35 -30.72
C ASN A 17 19.02 -20.81 -30.23
N GLU A 18 18.03 -21.63 -30.62
CA GLU A 18 17.86 -23.03 -30.21
C GLU A 18 19.16 -23.84 -30.26
N GLN A 19 19.88 -23.80 -31.39
CA GLN A 19 21.08 -24.58 -31.66
C GLN A 19 22.40 -23.84 -31.34
N ASN A 20 22.32 -22.61 -30.82
CA ASN A 20 23.49 -21.74 -30.63
C ASN A 20 23.85 -21.54 -29.16
N ARG A 21 25.15 -21.34 -28.87
CA ARG A 21 25.64 -20.94 -27.54
C ARG A 21 25.46 -19.43 -27.26
N PHE A 22 25.35 -18.63 -28.32
CA PHE A 22 25.22 -17.18 -28.25
C PHE A 22 23.94 -16.71 -28.94
N CYS A 23 23.27 -15.72 -28.35
CA CYS A 23 22.07 -15.10 -28.90
C CYS A 23 22.38 -14.47 -30.25
N GLN A 24 21.67 -14.87 -31.30
CA GLN A 24 21.96 -14.42 -32.66
C GLN A 24 21.62 -12.94 -32.89
N SER A 25 20.82 -12.34 -32.00
CA SER A 25 20.43 -10.93 -32.04
C SER A 25 21.41 -9.98 -31.33
N CYS A 26 22.12 -10.43 -30.29
CA CYS A 26 23.02 -9.55 -29.50
C CYS A 26 24.36 -10.15 -29.08
N GLY A 27 24.57 -11.46 -29.26
CA GLY A 27 25.79 -12.20 -28.92
C GLY A 27 26.02 -12.45 -27.42
N SER A 28 25.05 -12.18 -26.53
CA SER A 28 25.12 -12.65 -25.14
C SER A 28 24.97 -14.17 -25.07
N HIS A 29 25.54 -14.84 -24.06
CA HIS A 29 25.38 -16.29 -23.88
C HIS A 29 23.90 -16.65 -23.69
N LEU A 30 23.50 -17.81 -24.24
CA LEU A 30 22.18 -18.43 -24.05
C LEU A 30 22.20 -19.53 -22.98
N GLU A 31 23.39 -19.84 -22.47
CA GLU A 31 23.68 -20.94 -21.55
C GLU A 31 24.43 -20.34 -20.36
N LEU A 32 23.72 -20.12 -19.26
CA LEU A 32 24.18 -19.39 -18.09
C LEU A 32 25.04 -20.31 -17.24
N LEU A 33 26.25 -19.85 -16.88
CA LEU A 33 27.30 -20.63 -16.22
C LEU A 33 27.72 -21.94 -16.94
N GLY A 34 27.29 -22.18 -18.19
CA GLY A 34 27.40 -23.50 -18.81
C GLY A 34 26.50 -24.57 -18.18
N ARG A 35 25.43 -24.16 -17.48
CA ARG A 35 24.52 -25.03 -16.71
C ARG A 35 23.05 -24.83 -17.06
N TYR A 36 22.57 -23.58 -17.18
CA TYR A 36 21.14 -23.29 -17.36
C TYR A 36 20.83 -22.69 -18.74
N ARG A 37 19.88 -23.29 -19.46
CA ARG A 37 19.40 -22.81 -20.76
C ARG A 37 17.96 -22.29 -20.63
N VAL A 38 17.77 -20.99 -20.83
CA VAL A 38 16.46 -20.33 -20.61
C VAL A 38 15.53 -20.56 -21.80
N THR A 39 14.27 -20.92 -21.55
CA THR A 39 13.27 -21.25 -22.59
C THR A 39 12.21 -20.17 -22.74
N CYS A 40 11.61 -19.70 -21.64
CA CYS A 40 10.47 -18.78 -21.67
C CYS A 40 10.47 -17.80 -20.49
N LEU A 41 9.90 -16.60 -20.70
CA LEU A 41 9.53 -15.68 -19.61
C LEU A 41 8.14 -16.08 -19.10
N LEU A 42 8.01 -16.33 -17.79
CA LEU A 42 6.75 -16.70 -17.14
C LEU A 42 6.05 -15.49 -16.52
N SER A 43 6.81 -14.55 -15.95
CA SER A 43 6.27 -13.30 -15.37
C SER A 43 7.33 -12.21 -15.33
N ASP A 44 6.97 -10.99 -15.74
CA ASP A 44 7.70 -9.75 -15.45
C ASP A 44 7.03 -8.91 -14.34
N LYS A 45 5.87 -9.37 -13.84
CA LYS A 45 4.99 -8.62 -12.93
C LYS A 45 5.25 -8.92 -11.45
N THR A 46 5.94 -10.02 -11.15
CA THR A 46 6.17 -10.52 -9.79
C THR A 46 7.23 -9.69 -9.05
N GLY A 47 6.79 -8.76 -8.20
CA GLY A 47 7.64 -8.00 -7.29
C GLY A 47 8.84 -7.34 -7.97
N PHE A 48 10.04 -7.54 -7.40
CA PHE A 48 11.31 -6.99 -7.90
C PHE A 48 11.97 -7.82 -9.02
N SER A 49 11.33 -8.90 -9.48
CA SER A 49 11.98 -9.94 -10.29
C SER A 49 11.27 -10.21 -11.61
N LYS A 50 12.01 -10.72 -12.60
CA LYS A 50 11.49 -11.43 -13.77
C LYS A 50 11.68 -12.93 -13.53
N VAL A 51 10.64 -13.71 -13.78
CA VAL A 51 10.60 -15.16 -13.53
C VAL A 51 10.57 -15.88 -14.87
N TYR A 52 11.51 -16.78 -15.09
CA TYR A 52 11.68 -17.54 -16.33
C TYR A 52 11.61 -19.04 -16.07
N GLU A 53 11.20 -19.80 -17.09
CA GLU A 53 11.52 -21.22 -17.18
C GLU A 53 12.92 -21.38 -17.78
N ALA A 54 13.71 -22.26 -17.18
CA ALA A 54 15.01 -22.68 -17.69
C ALA A 54 15.19 -24.18 -17.52
N TYR A 55 16.17 -24.76 -18.20
CA TYR A 55 16.51 -26.17 -18.09
C TYR A 55 17.99 -26.33 -17.71
N GLU A 56 18.25 -27.20 -16.74
CA GLU A 56 19.56 -27.80 -16.50
C GLU A 56 19.57 -29.16 -17.18
N GLN A 57 20.27 -29.28 -18.32
CA GLN A 57 20.17 -30.45 -19.21
C GLN A 57 18.68 -30.68 -19.56
N ASP A 58 18.11 -31.83 -19.18
CA ASP A 58 16.68 -32.14 -19.36
C ASP A 58 15.81 -31.82 -18.11
N THR A 59 16.40 -31.32 -17.02
CA THR A 59 15.68 -31.02 -15.77
C THR A 59 15.16 -29.58 -15.76
N PRO A 60 13.84 -29.34 -15.66
CA PRO A 60 13.28 -28.00 -15.62
C PRO A 60 13.56 -27.28 -14.29
N LYS A 61 13.73 -25.97 -14.37
CA LYS A 61 14.05 -25.05 -13.26
C LYS A 61 13.24 -23.76 -13.40
N ILE A 62 13.00 -23.10 -12.28
CA ILE A 62 12.62 -21.68 -12.27
C ILE A 62 13.90 -20.85 -12.12
N LEU A 63 14.05 -19.86 -12.99
CA LEU A 63 15.11 -18.86 -12.92
C LEU A 63 14.48 -17.49 -12.61
N LYS A 64 14.62 -17.03 -11.36
CA LYS A 64 14.33 -15.63 -11.01
C LYS A 64 15.52 -14.77 -11.36
N ILE A 65 15.29 -13.58 -11.91
CA ILE A 65 16.31 -12.56 -12.20
C ILE A 65 15.84 -11.24 -11.63
N LEU A 66 16.67 -10.58 -10.80
CA LEU A 66 16.40 -9.24 -10.29
C LEU A 66 16.29 -8.25 -11.45
N LYS A 67 15.29 -7.37 -11.43
CA LYS A 67 15.07 -6.39 -12.51
C LYS A 67 16.27 -5.46 -12.68
N GLU A 68 16.56 -5.10 -13.94
CA GLU A 68 17.73 -4.32 -14.33
C GLU A 68 17.76 -2.91 -13.73
N ASP A 69 16.60 -2.30 -13.44
CA ASP A 69 16.48 -1.02 -12.74
C ASP A 69 16.72 -1.11 -11.22
N LEU A 70 16.74 -2.34 -10.67
CA LEU A 70 17.01 -2.64 -9.26
C LEU A 70 18.38 -3.30 -9.03
N SER A 71 19.05 -3.78 -10.08
CA SER A 71 20.37 -4.44 -9.97
C SER A 71 21.49 -3.51 -9.47
N GLY A 72 21.30 -2.18 -9.53
CA GLY A 72 22.19 -1.19 -8.91
C GLY A 72 21.81 -0.76 -7.48
N ASN A 73 20.74 -1.31 -6.91
CA ASN A 73 20.26 -0.99 -5.56
C ASN A 73 20.70 -2.09 -4.59
N ALA A 74 21.66 -1.77 -3.71
CA ALA A 74 22.19 -2.70 -2.71
C ALA A 74 21.09 -3.37 -1.88
N ARG A 75 20.09 -2.61 -1.41
CA ARG A 75 18.97 -3.16 -0.61
C ARG A 75 18.08 -4.12 -1.40
N ALA A 76 17.94 -3.91 -2.71
CA ALA A 76 17.21 -4.82 -3.58
C ALA A 76 18.00 -6.12 -3.82
N VAL A 77 19.32 -6.03 -3.95
CA VAL A 77 20.23 -7.19 -4.06
C VAL A 77 20.26 -7.98 -2.75
N GLU A 78 20.31 -7.32 -1.59
CA GLU A 78 20.22 -7.94 -0.27
C GLU A 78 18.92 -8.73 -0.09
N LEU A 79 17.75 -8.12 -0.38
CA LEU A 79 16.45 -8.81 -0.28
C LEU A 79 16.34 -9.98 -1.26
N PHE A 80 16.93 -9.86 -2.44
CA PHE A 80 16.98 -10.94 -3.42
C PHE A 80 17.94 -12.07 -2.99
N GLN A 81 19.04 -11.77 -2.30
CA GLN A 81 19.88 -12.76 -1.62
C GLN A 81 19.18 -13.38 -0.41
N GLN A 82 18.35 -12.63 0.31
CA GLN A 82 17.65 -13.09 1.50
C GLN A 82 16.67 -14.24 1.18
N GLU A 83 16.00 -14.23 0.02
CA GLU A 83 15.21 -15.39 -0.43
C GLU A 83 16.05 -16.68 -0.53
N VAL A 84 17.30 -16.57 -0.99
CA VAL A 84 18.23 -17.70 -1.11
C VAL A 84 18.60 -18.22 0.28
N THR A 85 19.04 -17.34 1.18
CA THR A 85 19.42 -17.67 2.56
C THR A 85 18.25 -18.29 3.36
N VAL A 86 17.02 -17.90 3.06
CA VAL A 86 15.81 -18.49 3.66
C VAL A 86 15.54 -19.89 3.10
N LEU A 87 15.53 -20.06 1.77
CA LEU A 87 15.27 -21.36 1.13
C LEU A 87 16.35 -22.41 1.45
N GLU A 88 17.63 -22.03 1.55
CA GLU A 88 18.73 -22.92 1.95
C GLU A 88 18.56 -23.52 3.35
N GLN A 89 17.76 -22.90 4.22
CA GLN A 89 17.49 -23.37 5.57
C GLN A 89 16.19 -24.20 5.70
N LEU A 90 15.39 -24.30 4.64
CA LEU A 90 14.03 -24.84 4.63
C LEU A 90 13.91 -26.10 3.77
N ASN A 91 14.21 -27.27 4.35
CA ASN A 91 14.07 -28.55 3.68
C ASN A 91 12.69 -29.18 3.97
N HIS A 92 11.73 -29.03 3.05
CA HIS A 92 10.38 -29.61 3.14
C HIS A 92 9.85 -29.92 1.73
N PRO A 93 9.10 -31.02 1.48
CA PRO A 93 8.54 -31.32 0.15
C PRO A 93 7.56 -30.25 -0.38
N GLY A 94 6.93 -29.51 0.54
CA GLY A 94 6.06 -28.37 0.27
C GLY A 94 6.76 -27.01 0.20
N ILE A 95 8.09 -26.97 0.02
CA ILE A 95 8.88 -25.76 -0.24
C ILE A 95 9.80 -26.06 -1.45
N PRO A 96 9.95 -25.15 -2.45
CA PRO A 96 10.84 -25.38 -3.58
C PRO A 96 12.30 -25.46 -3.15
N LYS A 97 13.04 -26.43 -3.67
CA LYS A 97 14.48 -26.51 -3.43
C LYS A 97 15.22 -25.37 -4.13
N GLN A 98 16.06 -24.66 -3.38
CA GLN A 98 17.11 -23.80 -3.95
C GLN A 98 18.10 -24.65 -4.75
N ASP A 99 18.72 -24.06 -5.79
CA ASP A 99 19.75 -24.72 -6.60
C ASP A 99 21.04 -23.88 -6.70
N SER A 100 20.93 -22.60 -7.08
CA SER A 100 22.09 -21.70 -7.05
C SER A 100 21.71 -20.23 -7.15
N TYR A 101 22.38 -19.39 -6.37
CA TYR A 101 22.51 -17.96 -6.63
C TYR A 101 23.72 -17.66 -7.51
N PHE A 102 23.60 -16.75 -8.47
CA PHE A 102 24.74 -16.28 -9.27
C PHE A 102 24.55 -14.89 -9.87
N GLN A 103 25.66 -14.24 -10.22
CA GLN A 103 25.68 -13.07 -11.10
C GLN A 103 25.98 -13.52 -12.54
N TYR A 104 25.30 -12.92 -13.51
CA TYR A 104 25.55 -13.11 -14.94
C TYR A 104 25.83 -11.76 -15.60
N GLN A 105 26.99 -11.62 -16.25
CA GLN A 105 27.30 -10.42 -17.02
C GLN A 105 26.87 -10.59 -18.48
N THR A 106 26.00 -9.70 -18.95
CA THR A 106 25.61 -9.63 -20.37
C THR A 106 26.79 -9.12 -21.23
N ARG A 107 26.71 -9.33 -22.55
CA ARG A 107 27.73 -8.78 -23.49
C ARG A 107 27.88 -7.26 -23.44
N HIS A 108 26.88 -6.55 -22.90
CA HIS A 108 26.86 -5.09 -22.76
C HIS A 108 27.34 -4.62 -21.38
N GLY A 109 28.00 -5.49 -20.61
CA GLY A 109 28.59 -5.17 -19.30
C GLY A 109 27.61 -5.16 -18.13
N LEU A 110 26.29 -5.05 -18.38
CA LEU A 110 25.25 -5.13 -17.35
C LEU A 110 25.32 -6.47 -16.61
N VAL A 111 25.37 -6.40 -15.28
CA VAL A 111 25.30 -7.54 -14.37
C VAL A 111 23.85 -7.79 -13.96
N LEU A 112 23.40 -9.04 -14.06
CA LEU A 112 22.09 -9.52 -13.65
C LEU A 112 22.26 -10.50 -12.49
N HIS A 113 21.52 -10.28 -11.39
CA HIS A 113 21.48 -11.21 -10.26
C HIS A 113 20.41 -12.27 -10.50
N CYS A 114 20.77 -13.54 -10.35
CA CYS A 114 19.95 -14.69 -10.73
C CYS A 114 19.82 -15.70 -9.58
N ILE A 115 18.65 -16.32 -9.42
CA ILE A 115 18.38 -17.46 -8.55
C ILE A 115 17.79 -18.57 -9.39
N ALA A 116 18.45 -19.72 -9.42
CA ALA A 116 17.88 -20.97 -9.91
C ALA A 116 17.28 -21.76 -8.73
N MET A 117 16.11 -22.33 -8.94
CA MET A 117 15.37 -23.15 -7.98
C MET A 117 14.53 -24.22 -8.71
N GLU A 118 14.01 -25.18 -7.96
CA GLU A 118 13.10 -26.22 -8.46
C GLU A 118 11.88 -25.62 -9.19
N LYS A 119 11.55 -26.19 -10.37
CA LYS A 119 10.25 -25.94 -10.99
C LYS A 119 9.19 -26.85 -10.35
N ILE A 120 8.12 -26.25 -9.85
CA ILE A 120 6.93 -26.99 -9.41
C ILE A 120 6.00 -27.15 -10.62
N ASP A 121 5.99 -28.33 -11.23
CA ASP A 121 5.00 -28.66 -12.26
C ASP A 121 3.61 -28.81 -11.62
N GLY A 122 2.64 -28.04 -12.10
CA GLY A 122 1.33 -27.88 -11.47
C GLY A 122 0.71 -26.52 -11.74
N TYR A 123 -0.30 -26.16 -10.93
CA TYR A 123 -1.00 -24.87 -11.00
C TYR A 123 -0.94 -24.16 -9.66
N ASN A 124 -0.98 -22.82 -9.66
CA ASN A 124 -1.27 -22.10 -8.41
C ASN A 124 -2.76 -22.20 -8.05
N LEU A 125 -3.13 -21.93 -6.81
CA LEU A 125 -4.51 -22.13 -6.34
C LEU A 125 -5.52 -21.11 -6.90
N ILE A 126 -5.10 -20.02 -7.55
CA ILE A 126 -6.02 -19.24 -8.43
C ILE A 126 -6.35 -20.08 -9.67
N GLN A 127 -5.33 -20.47 -10.43
CA GLN A 127 -5.45 -21.22 -11.69
C GLN A 127 -6.17 -22.56 -11.51
N TRP A 128 -5.92 -23.26 -10.40
CA TRP A 128 -6.58 -24.51 -10.07
C TRP A 128 -8.08 -24.31 -9.81
N LEU A 129 -8.46 -23.26 -9.09
CA LEU A 129 -9.87 -22.95 -8.79
C LEU A 129 -10.60 -22.45 -10.05
N GLU A 130 -9.93 -21.65 -10.90
CA GLU A 130 -10.42 -21.27 -12.23
C GLU A 130 -10.72 -22.51 -13.09
N GLN A 131 -9.86 -23.54 -13.04
CA GLN A 131 -10.11 -24.84 -13.70
C GLN A 131 -11.29 -25.62 -13.08
N GLN A 132 -11.55 -25.46 -11.78
CA GLN A 132 -12.77 -25.98 -11.14
C GLN A 132 -14.00 -25.07 -11.37
N GLN A 133 -13.95 -24.14 -12.33
CA GLN A 133 -15.02 -23.19 -12.64
C GLN A 133 -15.40 -22.29 -11.45
N ASN A 134 -14.42 -21.95 -10.61
CA ASN A 134 -14.57 -21.23 -9.34
C ASN A 134 -15.48 -21.93 -8.31
N ARG A 135 -15.70 -23.24 -8.45
CA ARG A 135 -16.41 -24.04 -7.42
C ARG A 135 -15.57 -24.08 -6.12
N PRO A 136 -16.18 -23.84 -4.95
CA PRO A 136 -15.52 -24.02 -3.67
C PRO A 136 -14.92 -25.41 -3.46
N ILE A 137 -13.85 -25.49 -2.66
CA ILE A 137 -13.31 -26.77 -2.18
C ILE A 137 -14.20 -27.38 -1.09
N SER A 138 -14.18 -28.71 -0.97
CA SER A 138 -14.87 -29.41 0.11
C SER A 138 -14.19 -29.17 1.46
N GLU A 139 -14.92 -29.41 2.56
CA GLU A 139 -14.34 -29.28 3.90
C GLU A 139 -13.14 -30.22 4.12
N ASP A 140 -13.20 -31.46 3.64
CA ASP A 140 -12.11 -32.43 3.80
C ASP A 140 -10.85 -32.01 3.03
N GLN A 141 -11.03 -31.47 1.83
CA GLN A 141 -9.95 -30.86 1.06
C GLN A 141 -9.38 -29.62 1.77
N ALA A 142 -10.24 -28.79 2.37
CA ALA A 142 -9.82 -27.61 3.11
C ALA A 142 -9.01 -27.96 4.38
N VAL A 143 -9.45 -28.96 5.16
CA VAL A 143 -8.73 -29.47 6.33
C VAL A 143 -7.37 -30.06 5.92
N ALA A 144 -7.33 -30.90 4.87
CA ALA A 144 -6.10 -31.51 4.38
C ALA A 144 -5.09 -30.50 3.81
N TRP A 145 -5.57 -29.41 3.20
CA TRP A 145 -4.73 -28.32 2.68
C TRP A 145 -4.27 -27.36 3.78
N LEU A 146 -5.14 -27.04 4.76
CA LEU A 146 -4.76 -26.27 5.94
C LEU A 146 -3.62 -26.97 6.68
N LYS A 147 -3.76 -28.28 6.95
CA LYS A 147 -2.76 -29.09 7.66
C LYS A 147 -1.37 -29.00 6.99
N GLN A 148 -1.29 -29.25 5.68
CA GLN A 148 -0.05 -29.12 4.90
C GLN A 148 0.57 -27.72 4.98
N LEU A 149 -0.24 -26.66 4.89
CA LEU A 149 0.26 -25.27 4.92
C LEU A 149 0.67 -24.84 6.34
N VAL A 150 -0.02 -25.31 7.38
CA VAL A 150 0.33 -25.03 8.78
C VAL A 150 1.63 -25.76 9.17
N GLU A 151 1.85 -26.99 8.70
CA GLU A 151 3.12 -27.71 8.84
C GLU A 151 4.28 -26.97 8.17
N ILE A 152 4.07 -26.39 6.99
CA ILE A 152 5.04 -25.51 6.32
C ILE A 152 5.35 -24.27 7.16
N LEU A 153 4.32 -23.59 7.69
CA LEU A 153 4.52 -22.38 8.50
C LEU A 153 5.18 -22.67 9.85
N ASP A 154 4.88 -23.81 10.48
CA ASP A 154 5.56 -24.26 11.70
C ASP A 154 7.08 -24.38 11.48
N LEU A 155 7.52 -24.95 10.35
CA LEU A 155 8.94 -25.01 9.99
C LEU A 155 9.54 -23.61 9.78
N VAL A 156 8.86 -22.74 9.01
CA VAL A 156 9.32 -21.38 8.69
C VAL A 156 9.44 -20.53 9.96
N HIS A 157 8.43 -20.56 10.84
CA HIS A 157 8.39 -19.80 12.09
C HIS A 157 9.39 -20.35 13.12
N ARG A 158 9.60 -21.68 13.20
CA ARG A 158 10.67 -22.28 14.03
C ARG A 158 12.05 -21.81 13.58
N LYS A 159 12.29 -21.70 12.27
CA LYS A 159 13.50 -21.12 11.68
C LYS A 159 13.66 -19.61 11.86
N GLN A 160 12.75 -18.97 12.60
CA GLN A 160 12.72 -17.53 12.86
C GLN A 160 12.50 -16.70 11.59
N TYR A 161 11.78 -17.23 10.59
CA TYR A 161 11.34 -16.47 9.42
C TYR A 161 9.82 -16.25 9.43
N LEU A 162 9.38 -15.22 8.71
CA LEU A 162 7.97 -14.96 8.32
C LEU A 162 7.87 -14.99 6.80
N HIS A 163 6.76 -15.44 6.23
CA HIS A 163 6.58 -15.44 4.78
C HIS A 163 6.06 -14.10 4.25
N ARG A 164 5.09 -13.47 4.93
CA ARG A 164 4.48 -12.16 4.61
C ARG A 164 3.71 -12.04 3.29
N ASP A 165 3.59 -13.09 2.48
CA ASP A 165 2.89 -13.01 1.18
C ASP A 165 2.13 -14.31 0.82
N ILE A 166 1.46 -14.88 1.82
CA ILE A 166 0.61 -16.06 1.66
C ILE A 166 -0.70 -15.64 0.98
N LYS A 167 -0.99 -16.27 -0.15
CA LYS A 167 -2.17 -16.04 -0.99
C LYS A 167 -2.30 -17.21 -1.98
N PRO A 168 -3.47 -17.42 -2.61
CA PRO A 168 -3.67 -18.54 -3.53
C PRO A 168 -2.71 -18.55 -4.74
N SER A 169 -2.23 -17.39 -5.21
CA SER A 169 -1.25 -17.32 -6.31
C SER A 169 0.19 -17.68 -5.93
N ASN A 170 0.51 -17.71 -4.62
CA ASN A 170 1.81 -18.14 -4.08
C ASN A 170 1.76 -19.55 -3.48
N ILE A 171 0.68 -20.30 -3.71
CA ILE A 171 0.57 -21.71 -3.31
C ILE A 171 0.30 -22.52 -4.57
N MET A 172 1.09 -23.56 -4.82
CA MET A 172 0.95 -24.46 -5.96
C MET A 172 0.56 -25.87 -5.54
N ILE A 173 -0.27 -26.53 -6.34
CA ILE A 173 -0.56 -27.96 -6.20
C ILE A 173 0.24 -28.74 -7.25
N ARG A 174 1.05 -29.72 -6.81
CA ARG A 174 1.88 -30.54 -7.71
C ARG A 174 1.05 -31.41 -8.64
N SER A 175 1.52 -31.55 -9.88
CA SER A 175 1.02 -32.47 -10.90
C SER A 175 2.09 -33.53 -11.23
N PRO A 176 1.72 -34.80 -11.49
CA PRO A 176 0.40 -35.39 -11.27
C PRO A 176 0.06 -35.48 -9.78
N LEU A 177 -1.23 -35.58 -9.45
CA LEU A 177 -1.69 -35.79 -8.07
C LEU A 177 -1.22 -37.17 -7.57
N LYS A 178 -0.53 -37.20 -6.43
CA LYS A 178 0.01 -38.42 -5.80
C LYS A 178 -0.72 -38.87 -4.52
N LYS A 179 -1.68 -38.05 -4.09
CA LYS A 179 -2.49 -38.17 -2.87
C LYS A 179 -3.88 -37.64 -3.21
N ASP A 180 -4.89 -38.01 -2.44
CA ASP A 180 -6.31 -37.75 -2.74
C ASP A 180 -6.60 -36.25 -2.95
N TRP A 181 -6.00 -35.39 -2.12
CA TRP A 181 -6.08 -33.93 -2.22
C TRP A 181 -4.83 -33.27 -2.83
N GLY A 182 -3.88 -34.05 -3.35
CA GLY A 182 -2.60 -33.56 -3.89
C GLY A 182 -1.57 -33.12 -2.84
N GLU A 183 -0.45 -32.58 -3.34
CA GLU A 183 0.65 -32.05 -2.51
C GLU A 183 0.79 -30.55 -2.76
N LEU A 184 0.65 -29.74 -1.71
CA LEU A 184 0.82 -28.29 -1.80
C LEU A 184 2.28 -27.87 -1.62
N VAL A 185 2.67 -26.81 -2.33
CA VAL A 185 3.99 -26.17 -2.26
C VAL A 185 3.78 -24.67 -2.10
N LEU A 186 4.31 -24.09 -1.02
CA LEU A 186 4.31 -22.66 -0.77
C LEU A 186 5.53 -22.03 -1.47
N ILE A 187 5.32 -20.98 -2.28
CA ILE A 187 6.33 -20.39 -3.16
C ILE A 187 6.50 -18.88 -2.95
N ASP A 188 7.60 -18.34 -3.49
CA ASP A 188 7.95 -16.91 -3.50
C ASP A 188 8.29 -16.32 -2.11
N PHE A 189 9.43 -16.77 -1.56
CA PHE A 189 9.99 -16.27 -0.29
C PHE A 189 10.71 -14.92 -0.46
N GLY A 190 10.51 -14.19 -1.58
CA GLY A 190 11.07 -12.87 -1.84
C GLY A 190 10.59 -11.75 -0.90
N THR A 191 9.56 -12.01 -0.09
CA THR A 191 9.06 -11.15 1.00
C THR A 191 9.52 -11.58 2.38
N ALA A 192 10.22 -12.71 2.49
CA ALA A 192 10.52 -13.33 3.78
C ALA A 192 11.52 -12.50 4.60
N THR A 193 11.28 -12.41 5.90
CA THR A 193 12.15 -11.70 6.86
C THR A 193 12.43 -12.57 8.05
N GLU A 194 13.62 -12.40 8.65
CA GLU A 194 13.90 -12.92 9.99
C GLU A 194 13.00 -12.23 11.03
N ILE A 195 12.78 -12.87 12.19
CA ILE A 195 12.03 -12.34 13.33
C ILE A 195 13.02 -11.69 14.29
N ASP A 196 13.18 -10.36 14.20
CA ASP A 196 13.97 -9.58 15.15
C ASP A 196 13.26 -9.51 16.51
N ARG A 197 13.79 -10.28 17.46
CA ARG A 197 13.31 -10.35 18.85
C ARG A 197 13.74 -9.13 19.70
N THR A 198 14.66 -8.30 19.21
CA THR A 198 15.19 -7.13 19.92
C THR A 198 14.36 -5.87 19.63
N ASN A 199 13.81 -5.74 18.41
CA ASN A 199 12.85 -4.68 18.08
C ASN A 199 11.72 -5.17 17.14
N PRO A 200 10.71 -5.90 17.66
CA PRO A 200 9.59 -6.41 16.86
C PRO A 200 8.71 -5.31 16.23
N TYR A 201 8.97 -4.02 16.53
CA TYR A 201 8.28 -2.88 15.95
C TYR A 201 9.07 -2.17 14.83
N GLN A 202 10.30 -2.62 14.50
CA GLN A 202 11.14 -2.02 13.44
C GLN A 202 11.64 -3.03 12.40
N MET A 203 10.75 -3.86 11.87
CA MET A 203 11.09 -4.86 10.85
C MET A 203 10.93 -4.34 9.41
N SER A 204 12.04 -3.87 8.82
CA SER A 204 12.27 -3.81 7.35
C SER A 204 11.51 -2.77 6.49
N ASN A 205 10.91 -1.72 7.04
CA ASN A 205 10.38 -0.58 6.25
C ASN A 205 11.41 0.57 6.08
N GLY A 206 12.69 0.23 5.91
CA GLY A 206 13.78 1.19 5.72
C GLY A 206 13.79 1.80 4.32
N ASP A 207 13.56 3.12 4.26
CA ASP A 207 13.74 4.05 3.13
C ASP A 207 13.42 3.53 1.71
N GLY A 208 12.13 3.56 1.35
CA GLY A 208 11.70 3.70 -0.05
C GLY A 208 11.46 2.42 -0.86
N MET A 209 11.65 1.23 -0.29
CA MET A 209 11.00 0.02 -0.83
C MET A 209 9.59 -0.11 -0.27
N THR A 210 8.60 -0.13 -1.17
CA THR A 210 7.17 -0.32 -0.84
C THR A 210 6.99 -1.57 0.02
N ALA A 211 6.34 -1.46 1.18
CA ALA A 211 6.02 -2.63 1.97
C ALA A 211 5.13 -3.57 1.13
N LEU A 212 5.64 -4.78 0.86
CA LEU A 212 4.98 -5.72 -0.03
C LEU A 212 3.72 -6.26 0.65
N MET A 213 2.58 -5.96 0.04
CA MET A 213 1.25 -6.19 0.59
C MET A 213 0.33 -6.74 -0.50
N SER A 214 -0.40 -7.80 -0.16
CA SER A 214 -1.36 -8.44 -1.04
C SER A 214 -2.78 -8.05 -0.64
N SER A 215 -3.43 -7.29 -1.52
CA SER A 215 -4.75 -6.70 -1.29
C SER A 215 -5.79 -7.78 -0.97
N GLY A 216 -6.44 -7.70 0.20
CA GLY A 216 -7.38 -8.70 0.70
C GLY A 216 -6.78 -9.84 1.55
N TYR A 217 -5.45 -10.00 1.57
CA TYR A 217 -4.76 -11.10 2.28
C TYR A 217 -3.85 -10.62 3.41
N SER A 218 -3.10 -9.53 3.24
CA SER A 218 -2.17 -9.04 4.26
C SER A 218 -2.87 -8.62 5.56
N ALA A 219 -2.29 -9.00 6.70
CA ALA A 219 -2.82 -8.69 8.03
C ALA A 219 -2.65 -7.21 8.41
N PRO A 220 -3.57 -6.61 9.20
CA PRO A 220 -3.54 -5.17 9.52
C PRO A 220 -2.22 -4.69 10.15
N GLU A 221 -1.62 -5.49 11.03
CA GLU A 221 -0.33 -5.16 11.65
C GLU A 221 0.85 -5.24 10.66
N GLN A 222 0.83 -6.19 9.71
CA GLN A 222 1.79 -6.23 8.61
C GLN A 222 1.64 -5.00 7.70
N MET A 223 0.42 -4.50 7.48
CA MET A 223 0.19 -3.27 6.71
C MET A 223 0.79 -2.03 7.41
N ASN A 224 0.90 -2.08 8.74
CA ASN A 224 1.60 -1.08 9.56
C ASN A 224 3.13 -1.35 9.69
N GLY A 225 3.67 -2.38 9.03
CA GLY A 225 5.09 -2.76 9.12
C GLY A 225 5.46 -3.63 10.34
N GLN A 226 4.49 -4.06 11.12
CA GLN A 226 4.64 -4.84 12.36
C GLN A 226 4.25 -6.30 12.10
N ALA A 227 4.88 -6.93 11.11
CA ALA A 227 4.60 -8.32 10.75
C ALA A 227 5.09 -9.29 11.84
N VAL A 228 4.24 -10.27 12.18
CA VAL A 228 4.47 -11.27 13.23
C VAL A 228 4.02 -12.66 12.72
N PRO A 229 4.33 -13.78 13.42
CA PRO A 229 3.85 -15.11 13.02
C PRO A 229 2.34 -15.19 12.77
N GLN A 230 1.56 -14.45 13.57
CA GLN A 230 0.11 -14.36 13.43
C GLN A 230 -0.35 -13.61 12.17
N SER A 231 0.52 -12.83 11.52
CA SER A 231 0.24 -12.19 10.22
C SER A 231 0.15 -13.22 9.09
N ASP A 232 1.02 -14.22 9.12
CA ASP A 232 0.99 -15.35 8.17
C ASP A 232 -0.28 -16.19 8.37
N PHE A 233 -0.72 -16.42 9.62
CA PHE A 233 -1.96 -17.14 9.91
C PHE A 233 -3.22 -16.39 9.43
N PHE A 234 -3.25 -15.06 9.55
CA PHE A 234 -4.33 -14.24 8.98
C PHE A 234 -4.38 -14.34 7.46
N ALA A 235 -3.23 -14.26 6.79
CA ALA A 235 -3.12 -14.39 5.34
C ALA A 235 -3.48 -15.81 4.84
N LEU A 236 -3.17 -16.84 5.62
CA LEU A 236 -3.63 -18.21 5.40
C LEU A 236 -5.16 -18.30 5.54
N GLY A 237 -5.75 -17.74 6.60
CA GLY A 237 -7.20 -17.71 6.76
C GLY A 237 -7.91 -17.00 5.59
N ARG A 238 -7.40 -15.84 5.15
CA ARG A 238 -7.90 -15.13 3.95
C ARG A 238 -7.74 -15.94 2.66
N THR A 239 -6.70 -16.77 2.56
CA THR A 239 -6.51 -17.73 1.46
C THR A 239 -7.61 -18.80 1.47
N PHE A 240 -7.93 -19.39 2.62
CA PHE A 240 -8.99 -20.40 2.70
C PHE A 240 -10.38 -19.83 2.50
N ILE A 241 -10.63 -18.58 2.89
CA ILE A 241 -11.90 -17.90 2.59
C ILE A 241 -12.14 -17.80 1.09
N PHE A 242 -11.12 -17.49 0.28
CA PHE A 242 -11.24 -17.52 -1.18
C PHE A 242 -11.58 -18.93 -1.69
N LEU A 243 -10.91 -19.97 -1.17
CA LEU A 243 -11.11 -21.36 -1.62
C LEU A 243 -12.45 -21.96 -1.19
N LEU A 244 -12.98 -21.57 -0.03
CA LEU A 244 -14.25 -22.03 0.54
C LEU A 244 -15.48 -21.28 0.00
N THR A 245 -15.29 -20.20 -0.76
CA THR A 245 -16.38 -19.37 -1.30
C THR A 245 -16.33 -19.18 -2.81
N GLY A 246 -15.17 -19.34 -3.46
CA GLY A 246 -14.95 -18.99 -4.86
C GLY A 246 -14.88 -17.47 -5.13
N HIS A 247 -15.00 -16.62 -4.09
CA HIS A 247 -15.08 -15.16 -4.20
C HIS A 247 -13.82 -14.50 -3.63
N HIS A 248 -13.37 -13.38 -4.22
CA HIS A 248 -12.17 -12.71 -3.72
C HIS A 248 -12.44 -12.06 -2.34
N PRO A 249 -11.51 -12.08 -1.37
CA PRO A 249 -11.76 -11.56 0.00
C PRO A 249 -12.03 -10.05 0.12
N LEU A 250 -12.06 -9.31 -1.01
CA LEU A 250 -12.50 -7.92 -1.07
C LEU A 250 -13.96 -7.79 -1.54
N ASP A 251 -14.46 -8.75 -2.32
CA ASP A 251 -15.81 -8.72 -2.91
C ASP A 251 -16.88 -8.97 -1.82
N MET A 252 -16.49 -9.66 -0.75
CA MET A 252 -17.30 -9.95 0.44
C MET A 252 -17.03 -8.98 1.61
N TYR A 253 -16.24 -7.91 1.40
CA TYR A 253 -15.79 -7.03 2.48
C TYR A 253 -16.69 -5.81 2.65
N ASP A 254 -17.37 -5.75 3.79
CA ASP A 254 -18.22 -4.63 4.17
C ASP A 254 -17.36 -3.49 4.73
N VAL A 255 -17.11 -2.50 3.86
CA VAL A 255 -16.36 -1.28 4.18
C VAL A 255 -17.06 -0.40 5.22
N GLN A 256 -18.38 -0.57 5.44
CA GLN A 256 -19.17 0.21 6.41
C GLN A 256 -19.02 -0.37 7.81
N GLN A 257 -19.20 -1.69 7.96
CA GLN A 257 -19.09 -2.41 9.24
C GLN A 257 -17.64 -2.80 9.57
N ASN A 258 -16.73 -2.73 8.60
CA ASN A 258 -15.35 -3.24 8.69
C ASN A 258 -15.30 -4.76 8.97
N VAL A 259 -16.26 -5.50 8.39
CA VAL A 259 -16.48 -6.95 8.56
C VAL A 259 -16.34 -7.65 7.21
N LEU A 260 -15.93 -8.92 7.23
CA LEU A 260 -15.93 -9.78 6.04
C LEU A 260 -17.08 -10.78 6.15
N HIS A 261 -18.13 -10.62 5.34
CA HIS A 261 -19.36 -11.44 5.41
C HIS A 261 -19.22 -12.78 4.67
N TRP A 262 -18.08 -13.46 4.84
CA TRP A 262 -17.70 -14.61 4.01
C TRP A 262 -18.51 -15.89 4.29
N GLN A 263 -18.96 -16.11 5.53
CA GLN A 263 -19.69 -17.32 5.91
C GLN A 263 -20.95 -17.51 5.04
N ASN A 264 -21.62 -16.42 4.65
CA ASN A 264 -22.81 -16.43 3.77
C ASN A 264 -22.54 -17.01 2.37
N HIS A 265 -21.27 -17.12 1.96
CA HIS A 265 -20.83 -17.69 0.68
C HIS A 265 -20.18 -19.07 0.84
N ALA A 266 -20.02 -19.58 2.07
CA ALA A 266 -19.44 -20.89 2.36
C ALA A 266 -20.56 -21.93 2.51
N ILE A 267 -20.68 -22.82 1.53
CA ILE A 267 -21.77 -23.81 1.44
C ILE A 267 -21.26 -25.17 1.93
N ASP A 268 -22.08 -25.89 2.71
CA ASP A 268 -21.80 -27.23 3.26
C ASP A 268 -20.51 -27.33 4.11
N ILE A 269 -20.16 -26.25 4.82
CA ILE A 269 -19.02 -26.20 5.76
C ILE A 269 -19.51 -26.23 7.21
N SER A 270 -18.92 -27.10 8.03
CA SER A 270 -19.27 -27.27 9.44
C SER A 270 -18.90 -26.05 10.30
N PRO A 271 -19.65 -25.80 11.39
CA PRO A 271 -19.32 -24.73 12.33
C PRO A 271 -17.90 -24.84 12.92
N LEU A 272 -17.32 -26.04 12.99
CA LEU A 272 -15.96 -26.21 13.52
C LEU A 272 -14.89 -25.62 12.58
N LEU A 273 -15.02 -25.83 11.26
CA LEU A 273 -14.10 -25.20 10.30
C LEU A 273 -14.38 -23.69 10.17
N LEU A 274 -15.63 -23.24 10.14
CA LEU A 274 -15.96 -21.80 10.12
C LEU A 274 -15.29 -21.06 11.29
N ASN A 275 -15.47 -21.55 12.51
CA ASN A 275 -14.84 -20.97 13.71
C ASN A 275 -13.31 -21.03 13.67
N LEU A 276 -12.70 -22.04 13.06
CA LEU A 276 -11.25 -22.08 12.85
C LEU A 276 -10.78 -20.96 11.90
N ILE A 277 -11.45 -20.77 10.77
CA ILE A 277 -11.10 -19.73 9.78
C ILE A 277 -11.28 -18.31 10.34
N ASP A 278 -12.34 -18.07 11.12
CA ASP A 278 -12.53 -16.78 11.81
C ASP A 278 -11.49 -16.56 12.92
N TRP A 279 -11.07 -17.63 13.61
CA TRP A 279 -9.98 -17.55 14.58
C TRP A 279 -8.63 -17.22 13.91
N LEU A 280 -8.33 -17.80 12.74
CA LEU A 280 -7.17 -17.42 11.92
C LEU A 280 -7.23 -15.94 11.47
N THR A 281 -8.41 -15.43 11.10
CA THR A 281 -8.59 -14.07 10.54
C THR A 281 -9.02 -13.00 11.53
N THR A 282 -9.04 -13.31 12.84
CA THR A 282 -9.41 -12.36 13.90
C THR A 282 -8.46 -11.16 13.92
N ALA A 283 -8.99 -9.94 13.86
CA ALA A 283 -8.18 -8.72 13.73
C ALA A 283 -7.18 -8.52 14.90
N ASP A 284 -7.61 -8.80 16.13
CA ASP A 284 -6.79 -8.72 17.34
C ASP A 284 -5.74 -9.84 17.38
N ILE A 285 -4.45 -9.47 17.28
CA ILE A 285 -3.30 -10.38 17.31
C ILE A 285 -3.34 -11.30 18.55
N LYS A 286 -3.80 -10.78 19.70
CA LYS A 286 -3.84 -11.54 20.97
C LYS A 286 -4.95 -12.58 21.04
N LYS A 287 -5.86 -12.58 20.06
CA LYS A 287 -6.97 -13.53 19.95
C LYS A 287 -6.80 -14.52 18.81
N ARG A 288 -5.89 -14.25 17.85
CA ARG A 288 -5.41 -15.21 16.86
C ARG A 288 -4.63 -16.36 17.54
N PRO A 289 -4.43 -17.51 16.87
CA PRO A 289 -3.54 -18.58 17.36
C PRO A 289 -2.15 -18.02 17.67
N ALA A 290 -1.58 -18.36 18.82
CA ALA A 290 -0.28 -17.84 19.20
C ALA A 290 0.86 -18.49 18.37
N ASN A 291 0.63 -19.72 17.88
CA ASN A 291 1.58 -20.50 17.10
C ASN A 291 0.88 -21.59 16.26
N ALA A 292 1.62 -22.24 15.36
CA ALA A 292 1.07 -23.24 14.44
C ALA A 292 0.57 -24.53 15.12
N GLN A 293 1.09 -24.91 16.30
CA GLN A 293 0.69 -26.15 16.97
C GLN A 293 -0.76 -26.08 17.47
N GLU A 294 -1.23 -24.92 17.91
CA GLU A 294 -2.62 -24.71 18.34
C GLU A 294 -3.60 -24.84 17.16
N ILE A 295 -3.15 -24.49 15.95
CA ILE A 295 -3.91 -24.67 14.71
C ILE A 295 -3.98 -26.15 14.33
N LEU A 296 -2.85 -26.88 14.41
CA LEU A 296 -2.82 -28.33 14.17
C LEU A 296 -3.71 -29.10 15.14
N GLN A 297 -3.66 -28.80 16.44
CA GLN A 297 -4.53 -29.40 17.45
C GLN A 297 -6.02 -29.14 17.17
N ARG A 298 -6.38 -27.96 16.66
CA ARG A 298 -7.77 -27.67 16.26
C ARG A 298 -8.18 -28.44 14.99
N LEU A 299 -7.27 -28.66 14.04
CA LEU A 299 -7.52 -29.48 12.85
C LEU A 299 -7.72 -30.96 13.24
N GLU A 300 -6.90 -31.49 14.16
CA GLU A 300 -7.04 -32.85 14.68
C GLU A 300 -8.40 -33.06 15.35
N GLN A 301 -8.88 -32.09 16.15
CA GLN A 301 -10.23 -32.12 16.73
C GLN A 301 -11.36 -32.15 15.68
N ILE A 302 -11.17 -31.53 14.51
CA ILE A 302 -12.12 -31.59 13.40
C ILE A 302 -12.08 -32.97 12.72
N GLU A 303 -10.88 -33.52 12.50
CA GLU A 303 -10.68 -34.87 11.96
C GLU A 303 -11.17 -35.99 12.90
N GLU A 304 -11.16 -35.78 14.21
CA GLU A 304 -11.69 -36.71 15.21
C GLU A 304 -13.21 -36.59 15.37
N GLY A 305 -13.76 -35.37 15.45
CA GLY A 305 -15.20 -35.15 15.57
C GLY A 305 -16.00 -35.79 14.43
N LYS A 306 -15.45 -35.81 13.21
CA LYS A 306 -16.05 -36.51 12.06
C LYS A 306 -16.18 -38.02 12.24
N LYS A 307 -15.22 -38.67 12.91
CA LYS A 307 -15.21 -40.13 13.11
C LYS A 307 -16.35 -40.57 14.03
N PHE A 308 -16.50 -39.89 15.17
CA PHE A 308 -17.59 -40.17 16.11
C PHE A 308 -18.98 -40.00 15.48
N CYS A 309 -19.18 -38.96 14.66
CA CYS A 309 -20.43 -38.78 13.92
C CYS A 309 -20.69 -39.84 12.83
N SER A 310 -19.66 -40.53 12.33
CA SER A 310 -19.82 -41.61 11.33
C SER A 310 -20.05 -43.00 11.94
N ASP A 311 -19.72 -43.21 13.22
CA ASP A 311 -19.93 -44.50 13.90
C ASP A 311 -21.38 -44.65 14.43
N GLU A 312 -22.07 -43.55 14.78
CA GLU A 312 -23.42 -43.60 15.37
C GLU A 312 -24.56 -43.94 14.38
N ASP A 313 -24.35 -43.84 13.06
CA ASP A 313 -25.35 -44.23 12.04
C ASP A 313 -25.45 -45.76 11.84
N SER A 314 -24.68 -46.55 12.60
CA SER A 314 -24.63 -48.01 12.52
C SER A 314 -25.79 -48.74 13.24
N THR A 315 -27.04 -48.32 12.96
CA THR A 315 -28.32 -49.02 13.28
C THR A 315 -28.59 -49.39 14.75
N PRO A 316 -29.58 -48.77 15.44
CA PRO A 316 -30.00 -49.26 16.75
C PRO A 316 -30.68 -50.64 16.65
N PRO A 317 -30.51 -51.53 17.65
CA PRO A 317 -31.06 -52.89 17.60
C PRO A 317 -32.59 -52.89 17.71
N VAL A 318 -33.24 -53.48 16.70
CA VAL A 318 -34.71 -53.58 16.63
C VAL A 318 -35.25 -54.50 17.74
N ALA A 319 -35.97 -53.91 18.70
CA ALA A 319 -36.76 -54.66 19.69
C ALA A 319 -38.16 -54.99 19.11
N PRO A 320 -38.63 -56.25 19.18
CA PRO A 320 -39.93 -56.65 18.63
C PRO A 320 -41.07 -56.49 19.66
N GLY A 321 -42.18 -55.84 19.29
CA GLY A 321 -43.39 -55.80 20.12
C GLY A 321 -44.45 -54.77 19.72
N SER A 322 -45.48 -55.23 19.00
CA SER A 322 -46.75 -54.51 18.72
C SER A 322 -47.61 -54.32 20.00
N PRO A 323 -48.69 -53.49 20.04
CA PRO A 323 -49.52 -53.05 18.91
C PRO A 323 -50.02 -51.59 18.88
N LYS A 324 -50.77 -51.28 17.79
CA LYS A 324 -51.46 -50.02 17.51
C LYS A 324 -52.54 -49.68 18.56
N VAL A 325 -52.78 -48.38 18.73
CA VAL A 325 -54.09 -47.78 19.02
C VAL A 325 -54.30 -46.63 18.02
N GLU A 326 -55.54 -46.23 17.79
CA GLU A 326 -55.97 -45.38 16.67
C GLU A 326 -55.87 -43.87 16.94
N GLU A 327 -55.87 -43.10 15.86
CA GLU A 327 -56.10 -41.65 15.81
C GLU A 327 -57.56 -41.32 16.21
N PRO A 328 -57.83 -40.11 16.70
CA PRO A 328 -58.66 -39.25 15.83
C PRO A 328 -58.23 -37.78 15.81
N LEU A 329 -58.52 -37.12 14.68
CA LEU A 329 -58.42 -35.67 14.54
C LEU A 329 -59.47 -34.95 15.38
N ALA A 330 -59.16 -33.72 15.78
CA ALA A 330 -60.13 -32.70 16.15
C ALA A 330 -59.68 -31.35 15.58
N GLU A 331 -60.57 -30.69 14.84
CA GLU A 331 -60.43 -29.32 14.35
C GLU A 331 -60.80 -28.32 15.46
N VAL A 332 -60.49 -27.03 15.29
CA VAL A 332 -61.41 -25.87 15.44
C VAL A 332 -60.67 -24.52 15.52
N GLU A 333 -60.96 -23.69 14.51
CA GLU A 333 -61.13 -22.22 14.46
C GLU A 333 -60.03 -21.22 14.89
N ASP A 334 -59.87 -20.28 13.96
CA ASP A 334 -59.13 -19.03 13.99
C ASP A 334 -59.54 -18.03 15.09
N SER A 335 -58.62 -17.13 15.46
CA SER A 335 -58.98 -15.75 15.80
C SER A 335 -57.82 -14.76 15.56
N GLU A 336 -57.95 -13.90 14.55
CA GLU A 336 -57.20 -12.62 14.45
C GLU A 336 -57.89 -11.52 15.30
N PRO A 337 -57.50 -10.23 15.22
CA PRO A 337 -56.30 -9.69 15.86
C PRO A 337 -56.61 -8.52 16.82
N ILE A 338 -55.65 -8.13 17.65
CA ILE A 338 -55.73 -6.88 18.45
C ILE A 338 -54.64 -5.92 17.99
N SER A 339 -54.98 -4.62 17.89
CA SER A 339 -54.09 -3.55 17.43
C SER A 339 -54.22 -2.28 18.28
N LEU A 340 -53.36 -1.30 17.96
CA LEU A 340 -53.41 0.14 18.30
C LEU A 340 -52.85 0.62 19.66
N LEU A 341 -52.40 1.89 19.59
CA LEU A 341 -51.87 2.80 20.63
C LEU A 341 -50.46 2.46 21.16
N SER A 342 -49.38 3.25 21.00
CA SER A 342 -49.10 4.63 20.55
C SER A 342 -49.16 5.78 21.59
N GLU A 343 -47.99 6.25 22.03
CA GLU A 343 -47.61 7.55 22.63
C GLU A 343 -46.05 7.56 22.66
N GLN A 344 -45.27 8.46 22.06
CA GLN A 344 -45.11 9.94 22.09
C GLN A 344 -44.19 10.49 23.21
N GLU A 345 -43.42 11.51 22.85
CA GLU A 345 -42.26 12.09 23.57
C GLU A 345 -42.64 13.31 24.43
N PRO A 346 -41.67 13.87 25.19
CA PRO A 346 -41.62 15.32 25.37
C PRO A 346 -40.21 15.96 25.20
N GLU A 347 -40.15 17.13 24.56
CA GLU A 347 -38.98 18.03 24.51
C GLU A 347 -38.92 18.99 25.72
N ASN A 348 -37.71 19.56 26.00
CA ASN A 348 -37.38 20.93 26.50
C ASN A 348 -36.12 20.92 27.42
N SER A 349 -35.34 22.00 27.65
CA SER A 349 -34.85 23.13 26.82
C SER A 349 -33.70 23.89 27.57
N ILE A 350 -33.09 24.94 26.97
CA ILE A 350 -31.74 25.52 27.23
C ILE A 350 -31.80 27.06 26.98
N PRO A 351 -30.99 28.03 27.53
CA PRO A 351 -29.62 28.04 28.14
C PRO A 351 -29.62 28.74 29.56
N PRO A 352 -28.62 29.49 30.14
CA PRO A 352 -27.25 29.93 29.75
C PRO A 352 -26.14 29.78 30.84
N ALA A 353 -25.17 30.72 30.94
CA ALA A 353 -23.81 30.56 31.50
C ALA A 353 -23.22 31.80 32.24
N SER A 354 -22.14 31.58 33.02
CA SER A 354 -21.02 32.50 33.37
C SER A 354 -19.83 31.62 33.85
N VAL A 355 -18.52 31.83 33.60
CA VAL A 355 -17.62 33.01 33.50
C VAL A 355 -17.24 33.62 34.86
N VAL A 356 -15.97 33.46 35.27
CA VAL A 356 -15.13 34.44 36.03
C VAL A 356 -13.66 33.96 36.07
N GLU A 357 -12.72 34.90 36.02
CA GLU A 357 -11.26 34.67 36.19
C GLU A 357 -10.80 34.95 37.63
N THR A 358 -9.65 34.42 38.05
CA THR A 358 -8.81 35.11 39.07
C THR A 358 -7.32 34.80 38.85
N GLN A 359 -6.43 35.74 39.19
CA GLN A 359 -5.00 35.70 38.90
C GLN A 359 -4.14 35.45 40.15
N LEU A 360 -2.89 35.04 39.88
CA LEU A 360 -1.61 35.37 40.54
C LEU A 360 -1.61 36.08 41.91
N THR A 361 -0.70 35.64 42.79
CA THR A 361 0.16 36.57 43.54
C THR A 361 1.47 35.88 43.97
N GLU A 362 2.55 36.65 44.15
CA GLU A 362 3.89 36.18 44.49
C GLU A 362 4.13 36.24 46.02
N THR A 363 5.12 35.50 46.54
CA THR A 363 6.16 36.05 47.47
C THR A 363 7.26 35.04 47.85
N THR A 364 8.52 35.48 47.68
CA THR A 364 9.76 35.05 48.39
C THR A 364 9.89 35.84 49.73
N PRO A 365 10.82 35.57 50.69
CA PRO A 365 12.23 35.18 50.46
C PRO A 365 13.00 34.35 51.55
N GLU A 366 14.28 34.04 51.23
CA GLU A 366 15.45 33.89 52.15
C GLU A 366 15.42 32.82 53.29
N ASN A 367 16.53 32.27 53.83
CA ASN A 367 17.97 32.29 53.49
C ASN A 367 18.69 31.06 54.14
N ILE A 368 20.02 30.99 53.97
CA ILE A 368 21.08 30.59 54.95
C ILE A 368 22.02 29.43 54.54
N ASN A 369 23.31 29.80 54.36
CA ASN A 369 24.57 29.04 54.49
C ASN A 369 24.86 27.78 53.64
N LEU A 370 26.11 27.30 53.48
CA LEU A 370 27.50 27.82 53.42
C LEU A 370 28.43 26.65 53.80
N VAL A 371 29.29 26.20 52.88
CA VAL A 371 30.67 25.77 53.17
C VAL A 371 31.53 26.21 51.98
N ILE A 372 32.75 26.64 52.27
CA ILE A 372 33.76 27.06 51.30
C ILE A 372 34.93 26.08 51.43
N ASP A 373 35.57 25.69 50.32
CA ASP A 373 37.03 25.76 50.31
C ASP A 373 37.59 26.01 48.91
N LEU A 374 38.73 26.69 48.87
CA LEU A 374 39.42 27.14 47.66
C LEU A 374 40.78 26.42 47.56
N ASN A 375 41.35 26.40 46.35
CA ASN A 375 42.73 26.85 46.22
C ASN A 375 43.02 27.37 44.81
N THR A 376 43.89 28.37 44.77
CA THR A 376 44.27 29.16 43.60
C THR A 376 45.79 29.15 43.52
N GLU A 377 46.38 29.28 42.33
CA GLU A 377 47.52 30.19 42.16
C GLU A 377 47.72 30.60 40.69
N GLU A 378 48.34 31.76 40.51
CA GLU A 378 48.60 32.42 39.22
C GLU A 378 50.04 32.13 38.75
N LEU A 379 50.39 32.48 37.50
CA LEU A 379 51.49 33.42 37.25
C LEU A 379 51.58 33.97 35.80
N SER A 380 52.18 35.15 35.70
CA SER A 380 52.65 35.89 34.51
C SER A 380 53.73 36.90 35.02
N PRO A 381 54.27 37.93 34.29
CA PRO A 381 54.20 38.29 32.86
C PRO A 381 55.58 38.84 32.27
N GLN A 382 55.54 39.52 31.11
CA GLN A 382 56.47 40.56 30.55
C GLN A 382 57.75 40.13 29.78
N ILE A 383 58.24 40.75 28.66
CA ILE A 383 58.21 42.12 28.04
C ILE A 383 59.34 43.07 28.55
N PRO A 384 60.01 43.99 27.78
CA PRO A 384 59.95 44.41 26.34
C PRO A 384 61.32 44.40 25.55
N LYS A 385 61.36 44.84 24.26
CA LYS A 385 62.29 45.90 23.74
C LYS A 385 62.17 46.33 22.24
N THR A 386 61.43 47.43 22.01
CA THR A 386 61.79 48.68 21.27
C THR A 386 62.72 48.73 20.04
N LEU A 387 62.30 49.45 18.97
CA LEU A 387 63.00 50.67 18.51
C LEU A 387 62.12 51.65 17.65
N SER A 388 62.31 52.96 17.89
CA SER A 388 62.12 54.15 17.01
C SER A 388 60.93 54.29 16.01
N SER A 389 60.21 55.41 16.13
CA SER A 389 59.40 56.04 15.06
C SER A 389 60.23 56.97 14.15
N PRO A 390 59.64 57.48 13.06
CA PRO A 390 59.33 58.92 13.05
C PRO A 390 57.93 59.27 12.52
N GLN A 391 57.51 60.53 12.69
CA GLN A 391 56.19 61.04 12.33
C GLN A 391 56.01 61.29 10.82
N LYS A 392 54.79 61.10 10.32
CA LYS A 392 54.21 61.92 9.26
C LYS A 392 52.69 61.99 9.42
N GLU A 393 52.11 63.15 9.14
CA GLU A 393 50.66 63.37 9.17
C GLU A 393 49.97 62.67 7.99
N PRO A 394 48.66 62.35 8.09
CA PRO A 394 47.98 61.51 7.11
C PRO A 394 47.80 62.22 5.76
N GLU A 395 48.05 61.50 4.66
CA GLU A 395 47.49 61.89 3.37
C GLU A 395 45.97 61.75 3.41
N GLU A 396 45.25 62.78 2.95
CA GLU A 396 43.80 62.75 2.84
C GLU A 396 43.36 61.74 1.76
N VAL A 397 43.12 60.49 2.16
CA VAL A 397 42.30 59.58 1.35
C VAL A 397 40.89 60.16 1.33
N PRO A 398 40.37 60.65 0.19
CA PRO A 398 39.16 61.46 0.21
C PRO A 398 37.95 60.57 0.49
N LEU A 399 37.48 60.62 1.74
CA LEU A 399 36.25 59.95 2.21
C LEU A 399 35.07 60.20 1.24
N LEU A 400 34.98 61.39 0.66
CA LEU A 400 33.96 61.73 -0.33
C LEU A 400 34.01 60.84 -1.59
N LYS A 401 35.19 60.39 -2.05
CA LYS A 401 35.30 59.43 -3.16
C LYS A 401 34.97 58.00 -2.72
N PHE A 402 35.31 57.63 -1.48
CA PHE A 402 34.92 56.32 -0.94
C PHE A 402 33.41 56.23 -0.73
N PHE A 403 32.77 57.30 -0.22
CA PHE A 403 31.32 57.43 -0.14
C PHE A 403 30.66 57.57 -1.52
N ALA A 404 31.26 58.25 -2.50
CA ALA A 404 30.74 58.26 -3.86
C ALA A 404 30.78 56.86 -4.50
N GLY A 405 31.89 56.12 -4.32
CA GLY A 405 31.99 54.71 -4.72
C GLY A 405 30.94 53.85 -4.01
N LEU A 406 30.78 54.02 -2.69
CA LEU A 406 29.78 53.30 -1.90
C LEU A 406 28.35 53.67 -2.30
N LEU A 407 28.05 54.93 -2.65
CA LEU A 407 26.73 55.38 -3.13
C LEU A 407 26.45 54.92 -4.56
N VAL A 408 27.47 54.78 -5.41
CA VAL A 408 27.33 54.15 -6.73
C VAL A 408 27.15 52.63 -6.60
N ILE A 409 27.84 51.98 -5.66
CA ILE A 409 27.67 50.54 -5.38
C ILE A 409 26.31 50.28 -4.72
N LEU A 410 25.89 51.07 -3.73
CA LEU A 410 24.56 51.00 -3.12
C LEU A 410 23.46 51.43 -4.11
N GLY A 411 23.75 52.37 -5.01
CA GLY A 411 22.86 52.74 -6.10
C GLY A 411 22.68 51.62 -7.11
N LEU A 412 23.76 50.95 -7.53
CA LEU A 412 23.72 49.77 -8.39
C LEU A 412 23.11 48.56 -7.69
N LEU A 413 23.41 48.32 -6.41
CA LEU A 413 22.76 47.28 -5.61
C LEU A 413 21.29 47.60 -5.35
N SER A 414 20.89 48.87 -5.25
CA SER A 414 19.49 49.29 -5.18
C SER A 414 18.80 49.14 -6.53
N ILE A 415 19.46 49.46 -7.65
CA ILE A 415 18.94 49.20 -9.01
C ILE A 415 18.83 47.69 -9.28
N VAL A 416 19.80 46.88 -8.83
CA VAL A 416 19.75 45.42 -8.92
C VAL A 416 18.70 44.84 -7.97
N ALA A 417 18.54 45.38 -6.75
CA ALA A 417 17.49 44.97 -5.83
C ALA A 417 16.10 45.40 -6.34
N LEU A 418 15.97 46.56 -7.00
CA LEU A 418 14.75 47.01 -7.66
C LEU A 418 14.46 46.19 -8.92
N ALA A 419 15.50 45.81 -9.67
CA ALA A 419 15.39 44.88 -10.80
C ALA A 419 15.06 43.45 -10.34
N MET A 420 15.54 42.98 -9.19
CA MET A 420 15.15 41.70 -8.57
C MET A 420 13.75 41.76 -7.94
N ARG A 421 13.34 42.92 -7.43
CA ARG A 421 11.99 43.24 -6.94
C ARG A 421 10.97 43.46 -8.07
N ASN A 422 11.43 43.70 -9.29
CA ASN A 422 10.64 43.75 -10.53
C ASN A 422 10.74 42.47 -11.39
N SER A 423 11.77 41.63 -11.21
CA SER A 423 11.92 40.35 -11.92
C SER A 423 11.49 39.12 -11.11
N LYS A 424 11.28 39.27 -9.79
CA LYS A 424 10.06 38.71 -9.18
C LYS A 424 8.92 39.68 -9.48
N PHE A 425 7.75 39.13 -9.81
CA PHE A 425 6.52 39.86 -10.16
C PHE A 425 6.46 40.58 -11.53
N LEU A 426 7.00 39.92 -12.56
CA LEU A 426 6.22 39.69 -13.79
C LEU A 426 5.40 38.38 -13.73
N VAL A 427 4.91 38.03 -12.55
CA VAL A 427 3.79 37.07 -12.35
C VAL A 427 2.49 37.84 -12.59
N ASN A 428 2.31 38.33 -13.81
CA ASN A 428 1.03 38.88 -14.24
C ASN A 428 0.14 37.76 -14.77
N SER A 429 -0.55 37.05 -13.88
CA SER A 429 -1.74 36.30 -14.28
C SER A 429 -2.60 35.87 -13.07
N ASN A 430 -3.89 36.19 -13.12
CA ASN A 430 -4.94 35.56 -12.30
C ASN A 430 -5.27 34.14 -12.82
N TYR A 431 -4.25 33.35 -13.15
CA TYR A 431 -4.38 32.06 -13.84
C TYR A 431 -4.85 30.95 -12.88
N GLY A 432 -4.20 30.88 -11.72
CA GLY A 432 -4.60 30.00 -10.62
C GLY A 432 -5.66 30.62 -9.72
N GLN A 433 -6.62 29.80 -9.28
CA GLN A 433 -7.47 30.09 -8.13
C GLN A 433 -6.65 29.96 -6.84
N SER A 434 -6.68 30.97 -5.98
CA SER A 434 -6.07 30.91 -4.63
C SER A 434 -6.84 29.97 -3.69
N PRO A 435 -6.17 29.29 -2.74
CA PRO A 435 -6.83 28.47 -1.74
C PRO A 435 -7.47 29.30 -0.63
N GLU A 436 -8.67 28.89 -0.21
CA GLU A 436 -9.24 29.18 1.09
C GLU A 436 -8.69 28.12 2.07
N LYS A 437 -7.80 28.51 3.01
CA LYS A 437 -7.38 27.59 4.08
C LYS A 437 -8.57 27.31 5.01
N ARG A 438 -9.00 26.06 5.08
CA ARG A 438 -10.04 25.56 5.99
C ARG A 438 -9.41 24.49 6.87
N GLY A 439 -8.87 24.94 8.01
CA GLY A 439 -7.95 24.12 8.81
C GLY A 439 -6.72 23.72 7.98
N LYS A 440 -6.41 22.43 7.96
CA LYS A 440 -5.27 21.85 7.21
C LYS A 440 -5.57 21.63 5.72
N ILE A 441 -6.80 21.86 5.28
CA ILE A 441 -7.24 21.66 3.88
C ILE A 441 -7.11 22.98 3.10
N ASP A 442 -6.47 22.90 1.93
CA ASP A 442 -6.55 23.94 0.90
C ASP A 442 -7.83 23.71 0.10
N TYR A 443 -8.86 24.53 0.37
CA TYR A 443 -10.13 24.48 -0.33
C TYR A 443 -10.16 25.47 -1.50
N PHE A 444 -10.67 25.04 -2.64
CA PHE A 444 -10.87 25.86 -3.83
C PHE A 444 -12.37 25.81 -4.18
N SER A 445 -13.08 26.91 -3.90
CA SER A 445 -14.50 27.09 -4.17
C SER A 445 -14.92 26.79 -5.61
N TYR A 446 -16.16 26.35 -5.80
CA TYR A 446 -16.72 25.89 -7.08
C TYR A 446 -16.37 26.81 -8.28
N GLN A 447 -15.77 26.22 -9.31
CA GLN A 447 -15.55 26.86 -10.62
C GLN A 447 -16.21 26.06 -11.73
N GLU A 448 -16.73 26.77 -12.73
CA GLU A 448 -17.34 26.18 -13.91
C GLU A 448 -16.31 25.57 -14.87
N GLY A 449 -16.67 24.45 -15.48
CA GLY A 449 -16.10 24.01 -16.75
C GLY A 449 -17.20 23.52 -17.70
N ARG A 450 -16.86 23.44 -18.99
CA ARG A 450 -17.80 23.06 -20.06
C ARG A 450 -17.28 21.91 -20.89
N ASP A 451 -18.19 21.02 -21.30
CA ASP A 451 -17.88 20.01 -22.30
C ASP A 451 -17.92 20.56 -23.73
N SER A 452 -17.56 19.74 -24.71
CA SER A 452 -17.57 20.06 -26.15
C SER A 452 -18.94 20.48 -26.69
N GLN A 453 -20.02 20.18 -25.97
CA GLN A 453 -21.39 20.59 -26.30
C GLN A 453 -21.83 21.86 -25.53
N GLY A 454 -20.93 22.47 -24.77
CA GLY A 454 -21.18 23.68 -23.97
C GLY A 454 -21.98 23.44 -22.68
N ARG A 455 -22.23 22.18 -22.30
CA ARG A 455 -22.97 21.82 -21.09
C ARG A 455 -22.09 22.05 -19.86
N ARG A 456 -22.70 22.48 -18.75
CA ARG A 456 -22.00 23.06 -17.60
C ARG A 456 -21.99 22.13 -16.39
N ALA A 457 -20.81 21.98 -15.80
CA ALA A 457 -20.62 21.40 -14.47
C ALA A 457 -19.74 22.32 -13.63
N GLU A 458 -19.94 22.32 -12.31
CA GLU A 458 -19.11 23.09 -11.38
C GLU A 458 -18.31 22.16 -10.47
N PHE A 459 -17.05 22.51 -10.25
CA PHE A 459 -16.06 21.71 -9.53
C PHE A 459 -15.41 22.53 -8.41
N ASN A 460 -15.59 22.11 -7.16
CA ASN A 460 -14.74 22.52 -6.05
C ASN A 460 -13.65 21.48 -5.80
N ILE A 461 -12.57 21.88 -5.13
CA ILE A 461 -11.42 21.00 -4.90
C ILE A 461 -10.97 21.18 -3.46
N ALA A 462 -10.88 20.09 -2.69
CA ALA A 462 -10.12 20.04 -1.46
C ALA A 462 -8.78 19.36 -1.74
N VAL A 463 -7.69 20.02 -1.37
CA VAL A 463 -6.37 19.41 -1.35
C VAL A 463 -5.88 19.38 0.09
N LEU A 464 -5.55 18.18 0.57
CA LEU A 464 -4.74 18.04 1.77
C LEU A 464 -3.29 18.28 1.35
N SER A 465 -2.73 19.42 1.77
CA SER A 465 -1.48 19.95 1.22
C SER A 465 -0.64 20.62 2.31
N LEU A 466 0.68 20.68 2.06
CA LEU A 466 1.76 20.88 3.05
C LEU A 466 1.90 19.71 4.04
N GLU A 467 0.97 19.53 4.99
CA GLU A 467 1.13 18.58 6.09
C GLU A 467 0.97 17.12 5.65
N TYR A 468 -0.10 16.80 4.91
CA TYR A 468 -0.38 15.45 4.42
C TYR A 468 0.16 15.23 3.01
N LYS A 469 1.00 14.19 2.82
CA LYS A 469 1.53 13.80 1.51
C LYS A 469 1.62 12.29 1.39
N TRP A 470 1.38 11.74 0.21
CA TRP A 470 1.70 10.33 -0.04
C TRP A 470 3.19 10.04 0.19
N LEU A 471 3.49 8.98 0.94
CA LEU A 471 4.84 8.48 1.10
C LEU A 471 5.41 8.04 -0.27
N LEU A 472 6.71 8.23 -0.50
CA LEU A 472 7.35 7.83 -1.75
C LEU A 472 7.23 6.30 -1.93
N GLY A 473 6.79 5.85 -3.09
CA GLY A 473 6.59 4.43 -3.40
C GLY A 473 5.38 3.76 -2.75
N SER A 474 4.65 4.40 -1.83
CA SER A 474 3.46 3.82 -1.19
C SER A 474 2.15 4.30 -1.82
N ASN A 475 1.13 3.44 -1.80
CA ASN A 475 -0.25 3.74 -2.18
C ASN A 475 -1.24 3.66 -1.00
N PHE A 476 -0.76 3.39 0.22
CA PHE A 476 -1.58 3.25 1.44
C PHE A 476 -1.03 4.00 2.66
N GLN A 477 0.24 4.42 2.66
CA GLN A 477 0.85 5.23 3.73
C GLN A 477 0.92 6.70 3.36
N ILE A 478 0.59 7.54 4.34
CA ILE A 478 0.55 8.99 4.22
C ILE A 478 1.55 9.55 5.23
N LYS A 479 2.45 10.42 4.76
CA LYS A 479 3.35 11.17 5.62
C LYS A 479 2.60 12.39 6.18
N TYR A 480 2.68 12.61 7.49
CA TYR A 480 2.07 13.72 8.22
C TYR A 480 3.08 14.30 9.21
N ASN A 481 3.51 15.55 9.01
CA ASN A 481 4.46 16.24 9.91
C ASN A 481 5.67 15.37 10.33
N ASP A 482 6.29 14.77 9.32
CA ASP A 482 7.39 13.80 9.36
C ASP A 482 7.09 12.38 9.88
N GLU A 483 5.95 12.14 10.52
CA GLU A 483 5.45 10.81 10.88
C GLU A 483 4.77 10.07 9.70
N ILE A 484 4.52 8.77 9.85
CA ILE A 484 3.74 7.95 8.89
C ILE A 484 2.41 7.57 9.53
N ILE A 485 1.30 7.95 8.91
CA ILE A 485 -0.06 7.65 9.36
C ILE A 485 -0.80 6.73 8.38
N SER A 486 -1.78 5.99 8.90
CA SER A 486 -2.69 5.15 8.11
C SER A 486 -3.83 5.98 7.49
N ILE A 487 -4.52 5.39 6.51
CA ILE A 487 -5.73 5.99 5.89
C ILE A 487 -6.86 6.15 6.92
N ASP A 488 -7.01 5.25 7.89
CA ASP A 488 -8.05 5.38 8.92
C ASP A 488 -7.73 6.45 9.97
N LEU A 489 -6.44 6.69 10.30
CA LEU A 489 -6.06 7.88 11.09
C LEU A 489 -6.28 9.16 10.28
N LEU A 490 -6.00 9.15 8.97
CA LEU A 490 -6.37 10.28 8.12
C LEU A 490 -7.88 10.52 8.08
N LYS A 491 -8.71 9.47 8.08
CA LYS A 491 -10.17 9.58 8.15
C LYS A 491 -10.59 10.36 9.40
N LEU A 492 -10.10 9.96 10.57
CA LEU A 492 -10.40 10.63 11.84
C LEU A 492 -9.99 12.11 11.81
N ASN A 493 -8.80 12.43 11.29
CA ASN A 493 -8.36 13.81 11.14
C ASN A 493 -9.28 14.59 10.19
N LEU A 494 -9.67 14.03 9.05
CA LEU A 494 -10.57 14.69 8.09
C LEU A 494 -11.99 14.91 8.63
N GLU A 495 -12.47 14.05 9.54
CA GLU A 495 -13.73 14.22 10.25
C GLU A 495 -13.65 15.37 11.27
N GLN A 496 -12.54 15.47 12.02
CA GLN A 496 -12.27 16.59 12.94
C GLN A 496 -12.14 17.93 12.20
N GLU A 497 -11.46 17.95 11.04
CA GLU A 497 -11.35 19.12 10.16
C GLU A 497 -12.68 19.44 9.44
N GLY A 498 -13.72 18.59 9.57
CA GLY A 498 -15.06 18.86 9.05
C GLY A 498 -15.20 18.76 7.53
N ILE A 499 -14.45 17.85 6.88
CA ILE A 499 -14.38 17.70 5.41
C ILE A 499 -15.74 17.68 4.71
N GLN A 500 -16.76 17.08 5.33
CA GLN A 500 -18.14 17.02 4.84
C GLN A 500 -18.72 18.41 4.57
N LYS A 501 -18.51 19.35 5.50
CA LYS A 501 -18.96 20.75 5.40
C LYS A 501 -18.06 21.57 4.48
N ILE A 502 -16.75 21.26 4.47
CA ILE A 502 -15.77 21.93 3.59
C ILE A 502 -16.13 21.71 2.11
N MET A 503 -16.52 20.48 1.74
CA MET A 503 -16.85 20.12 0.36
C MET A 503 -18.18 20.68 -0.17
N ASP A 504 -18.94 21.44 0.63
CA ASP A 504 -20.13 22.21 0.19
C ASP A 504 -21.07 21.39 -0.72
N GLU A 505 -21.76 20.40 -0.13
CA GLU A 505 -22.85 19.60 -0.74
C GLU A 505 -22.61 19.13 -2.20
N PRO A 506 -21.59 18.28 -2.44
CA PRO A 506 -21.34 17.72 -3.77
C PRO A 506 -22.43 16.71 -4.17
N ARG A 507 -22.70 16.58 -5.47
CA ARG A 507 -23.55 15.51 -6.05
C ARG A 507 -22.74 14.30 -6.52
N GLU A 508 -21.51 14.50 -6.96
CA GLU A 508 -20.55 13.43 -7.20
C GLU A 508 -19.21 13.82 -6.59
N ILE A 509 -18.38 12.84 -6.21
CA ILE A 509 -17.00 13.09 -5.79
C ILE A 509 -16.03 12.30 -6.69
N ILE A 510 -15.01 13.00 -7.18
CA ILE A 510 -13.92 12.46 -7.99
C ILE A 510 -12.67 12.38 -7.12
N SER A 511 -12.16 11.17 -6.92
CA SER A 511 -10.96 10.87 -6.14
C SER A 511 -9.75 10.83 -7.06
N VAL A 512 -8.75 11.68 -6.83
CA VAL A 512 -7.68 11.93 -7.81
C VAL A 512 -6.33 11.37 -7.34
N GLY A 513 -5.72 10.50 -8.15
CA GLY A 513 -4.44 9.87 -7.88
C GLY A 513 -3.27 10.50 -8.66
N THR A 514 -2.20 10.83 -7.94
CA THR A 514 -0.93 11.37 -8.47
C THR A 514 0.28 10.63 -7.86
N VAL A 515 1.42 10.62 -8.56
CA VAL A 515 2.72 10.17 -8.02
C VAL A 515 3.87 11.07 -8.50
N ALA A 516 4.93 11.18 -7.69
CA ALA A 516 6.14 11.94 -8.01
C ALA A 516 6.96 11.36 -9.18
N CYS A 517 7.87 12.18 -9.68
CA CYS A 517 8.64 12.05 -10.92
C CYS A 517 9.77 11.00 -10.97
N LYS A 518 9.63 9.84 -10.31
CA LYS A 518 10.64 8.76 -10.34
C LYS A 518 10.05 7.40 -10.71
N GLY A 519 10.83 6.59 -11.42
CA GLY A 519 10.47 5.23 -11.84
C GLY A 519 9.73 5.16 -13.19
N ASN A 520 9.47 3.95 -13.65
CA ASN A 520 8.81 3.67 -14.93
C ASN A 520 7.39 4.25 -14.98
N ILE A 521 7.07 5.00 -16.05
CA ILE A 521 5.79 5.69 -16.24
C ILE A 521 4.58 4.74 -16.06
N ALA A 522 4.60 3.57 -16.71
CA ALA A 522 3.51 2.60 -16.65
C ALA A 522 3.41 1.86 -15.29
N VAL A 523 4.43 1.94 -14.44
CA VAL A 523 4.35 1.51 -13.02
C VAL A 523 3.74 2.63 -12.17
N GLN A 524 4.20 3.87 -12.35
CA GLN A 524 3.68 5.02 -11.60
C GLN A 524 2.22 5.36 -11.95
N GLN A 525 1.79 5.14 -13.20
CA GLN A 525 0.39 5.22 -13.61
C GLN A 525 -0.50 4.17 -12.93
N ARG A 526 0.03 2.96 -12.65
CA ARG A 526 -0.68 1.95 -11.85
C ARG A 526 -0.71 2.34 -10.38
N MET A 527 0.39 2.83 -9.80
CA MET A 527 0.42 3.32 -8.42
C MET A 527 -0.52 4.51 -8.19
N ALA A 528 -0.60 5.43 -9.14
CA ALA A 528 -1.56 6.54 -9.13
C ALA A 528 -3.01 6.05 -9.22
N LEU A 529 -3.30 5.02 -10.05
CA LEU A 529 -4.62 4.38 -10.08
C LEU A 529 -4.98 3.81 -8.72
N GLU A 530 -4.10 3.03 -8.08
CA GLU A 530 -4.38 2.48 -6.75
C GLU A 530 -4.55 3.57 -5.68
N ARG A 531 -3.76 4.65 -5.71
CA ARG A 531 -3.98 5.83 -4.85
C ARG A 531 -5.37 6.44 -5.08
N SER A 532 -5.84 6.56 -6.33
CA SER A 532 -7.18 7.08 -6.62
C SER A 532 -8.31 6.21 -6.04
N LYS A 533 -8.14 4.88 -6.02
CA LYS A 533 -9.07 3.95 -5.34
C LYS A 533 -9.03 4.10 -3.83
N GLN A 534 -7.83 4.20 -3.23
CA GLN A 534 -7.66 4.37 -1.79
C GLN A 534 -8.25 5.68 -1.27
N ILE A 535 -8.10 6.78 -2.03
CA ILE A 535 -8.82 8.05 -1.76
C ILE A 535 -10.33 7.86 -1.90
N GLN A 536 -10.80 7.03 -2.83
CA GLN A 536 -12.22 6.76 -2.98
C GLN A 536 -12.81 5.94 -1.83
N PHE A 537 -12.12 4.91 -1.32
CA PHE A 537 -12.55 4.17 -0.13
C PHE A 537 -12.62 5.12 1.09
N LEU A 538 -11.60 5.94 1.29
CA LEU A 538 -11.57 7.00 2.31
C LEU A 538 -12.77 7.96 2.16
N VAL A 539 -13.02 8.48 0.96
CA VAL A 539 -14.14 9.38 0.66
C VAL A 539 -15.49 8.70 0.85
N LYS A 540 -15.66 7.43 0.46
CA LYS A 540 -16.90 6.67 0.69
C LYS A 540 -17.16 6.49 2.19
N LYS A 541 -16.14 6.18 3.01
CA LYS A 541 -16.27 6.18 4.48
C LYS A 541 -16.62 7.58 5.04
N LEU A 542 -15.98 8.64 4.56
CA LEU A 542 -16.17 10.02 5.05
C LEU A 542 -17.54 10.62 4.71
N PHE A 543 -18.12 10.26 3.57
CA PHE A 543 -19.35 10.85 3.05
C PHE A 543 -20.55 9.87 3.02
N ILE A 544 -20.44 8.71 3.68
CA ILE A 544 -21.47 7.66 3.73
C ILE A 544 -22.87 8.19 4.08
N ASN A 545 -22.94 9.13 5.04
CA ASN A 545 -24.19 9.74 5.51
C ASN A 545 -24.49 11.10 4.84
N THR A 546 -24.04 11.34 3.60
CA THR A 546 -24.24 12.61 2.87
C THR A 546 -25.26 12.45 1.72
N PRO A 547 -26.56 12.76 1.92
CA PRO A 547 -27.61 12.40 0.97
C PRO A 547 -27.57 13.17 -0.36
N SER A 548 -26.75 14.22 -0.49
CA SER A 548 -26.57 14.94 -1.76
C SER A 548 -25.86 14.11 -2.82
N ILE A 549 -24.99 13.17 -2.41
CA ILE A 549 -24.16 12.38 -3.31
C ILE A 549 -24.98 11.29 -4.00
N LYS A 550 -24.69 11.10 -5.29
CA LYS A 550 -25.33 10.13 -6.20
C LYS A 550 -24.33 9.30 -7.00
N GLY A 551 -23.03 9.59 -6.91
CA GLY A 551 -22.00 8.86 -7.62
C GLY A 551 -20.59 9.17 -7.15
N TYR A 552 -19.67 8.24 -7.41
CA TYR A 552 -18.24 8.37 -7.13
C TYR A 552 -17.44 8.00 -8.37
N ARG A 553 -16.37 8.76 -8.63
CA ARG A 553 -15.48 8.56 -9.78
C ARG A 553 -14.02 8.56 -9.33
N ILE A 554 -13.15 7.94 -10.10
CA ILE A 554 -11.69 8.05 -9.93
C ILE A 554 -11.07 8.78 -11.12
N LEU A 555 -10.02 9.56 -10.87
CA LEU A 555 -9.19 10.19 -11.90
C LEU A 555 -7.74 9.80 -11.67
N ASN A 556 -7.12 9.23 -12.68
CA ASN A 556 -5.70 8.87 -12.67
C ASN A 556 -4.90 9.88 -13.49
N LEU A 557 -4.09 10.71 -12.83
CA LEU A 557 -3.15 11.62 -13.52
C LEU A 557 -1.79 10.94 -13.77
N GLY A 558 -1.50 9.86 -13.06
CA GLY A 558 -0.24 9.14 -13.17
C GLY A 558 0.95 9.87 -12.53
N GLN A 559 2.09 9.78 -13.20
CA GLN A 559 3.35 10.38 -12.76
C GLN A 559 3.40 11.88 -13.09
N PHE A 560 4.00 12.69 -12.21
CA PHE A 560 4.41 14.08 -12.47
C PHE A 560 5.72 14.13 -13.27
N GLN A 561 5.89 15.07 -14.21
CA GLN A 561 6.89 14.97 -15.30
C GLN A 561 7.66 16.27 -15.64
N ARG A 562 7.66 17.31 -14.79
CA ARG A 562 8.51 18.51 -15.02
C ARG A 562 9.99 18.13 -15.13
N SER A 563 10.71 18.72 -16.09
CA SER A 563 12.10 18.39 -16.44
C SER A 563 13.14 18.63 -15.35
N ASN A 564 12.84 19.51 -14.39
CA ASN A 564 13.68 19.81 -13.22
C ASN A 564 13.29 19.02 -11.96
N CYS A 565 12.38 18.04 -12.07
CA CYS A 565 11.82 17.34 -10.92
C CYS A 565 12.79 16.30 -10.33
N GLN A 566 12.84 16.23 -9.00
CA GLN A 566 13.65 15.30 -8.25
C GLN A 566 12.77 14.50 -7.29
N ALA A 567 13.01 13.20 -7.16
CA ALA A 567 12.15 12.30 -6.37
C ALA A 567 11.97 12.72 -4.89
N ASN A 568 13.00 13.35 -4.32
CA ASN A 568 13.06 13.72 -2.91
C ASN A 568 12.62 15.17 -2.66
N GLN A 569 12.16 15.88 -3.70
CA GLN A 569 11.71 17.28 -3.61
C GLN A 569 10.34 17.43 -4.30
N ASP A 570 9.43 18.15 -3.65
CA ASP A 570 8.15 18.54 -4.27
C ASP A 570 8.35 19.86 -4.99
N LEU A 571 8.22 19.88 -6.33
CA LEU A 571 8.25 21.12 -7.11
C LEU A 571 6.95 21.92 -6.99
N THR A 572 5.86 21.26 -6.62
CA THR A 572 4.54 21.84 -6.34
C THR A 572 3.96 21.13 -5.13
N THR A 573 3.12 21.80 -4.34
CA THR A 573 2.48 21.16 -3.18
C THR A 573 1.54 20.01 -3.58
N TYR A 574 1.18 19.94 -4.86
CA TYR A 574 0.20 19.02 -5.45
C TYR A 574 0.81 17.73 -6.02
N GLN A 575 2.15 17.68 -6.17
CA GLN A 575 2.92 16.55 -6.72
C GLN A 575 2.67 15.19 -6.02
N ARG A 576 2.29 15.22 -4.72
CA ARG A 576 2.01 14.04 -3.89
C ARG A 576 0.85 14.25 -2.90
N SER A 577 0.00 15.25 -3.12
CA SER A 577 -1.11 15.54 -2.20
C SER A 577 -2.24 14.52 -2.32
N ILE A 578 -3.21 14.61 -1.40
CA ILE A 578 -4.51 13.93 -1.53
C ILE A 578 -5.50 14.98 -2.06
N ILE A 579 -6.14 14.67 -3.18
CA ILE A 579 -7.00 15.59 -3.92
C ILE A 579 -8.38 14.97 -4.05
N ILE A 580 -9.39 15.72 -3.60
CA ILE A 580 -10.81 15.36 -3.62
C ILE A 580 -11.55 16.47 -4.38
N ILE A 581 -12.24 16.13 -5.47
CA ILE A 581 -12.99 17.08 -6.29
C ILE A 581 -14.48 16.82 -6.13
N GLY A 582 -15.25 17.81 -5.67
CA GLY A 582 -16.70 17.74 -5.55
C GLY A 582 -17.37 18.36 -6.77
N VAL A 583 -18.45 17.72 -7.24
CA VAL A 583 -19.12 18.10 -8.49
C VAL A 583 -20.56 18.54 -8.23
N LYS A 584 -20.95 19.70 -8.75
CA LYS A 584 -22.34 20.16 -8.85
C LYS A 584 -22.77 20.20 -10.33
N ASN A 585 -23.44 19.15 -10.78
CA ASN A 585 -23.94 19.03 -12.16
C ASN A 585 -25.06 20.04 -12.43
N LYS A 586 -24.86 20.98 -13.37
CA LYS A 586 -25.85 22.00 -13.78
C LYS A 586 -26.54 21.70 -15.11
N SER A 587 -26.00 20.80 -15.92
CA SER A 587 -26.61 20.37 -17.19
C SER A 587 -26.75 18.84 -17.23
N ALA A 588 -27.92 18.36 -17.66
CA ALA A 588 -28.14 16.92 -17.84
C ALA A 588 -27.25 16.36 -18.97
N GLY A 589 -26.68 15.16 -18.75
CA GLY A 589 -25.85 14.47 -19.74
C GLY A 589 -24.46 15.07 -20.01
N VAL A 590 -24.01 16.04 -19.21
CA VAL A 590 -22.67 16.66 -19.35
C VAL A 590 -21.54 15.62 -19.31
N ILE A 591 -20.58 15.73 -20.23
CA ILE A 591 -19.39 14.88 -20.25
C ILE A 591 -18.41 15.43 -19.19
N LEU A 592 -18.40 14.82 -18.01
CA LEU A 592 -17.62 15.30 -16.87
C LEU A 592 -16.11 15.34 -17.12
N ASP A 593 -15.59 14.46 -17.96
CA ASP A 593 -14.15 14.41 -18.30
C ASP A 593 -13.73 15.68 -19.05
N GLU A 594 -14.51 16.08 -20.05
CA GLU A 594 -14.30 17.31 -20.82
C GLU A 594 -14.54 18.55 -19.96
N ALA A 595 -15.64 18.60 -19.20
CA ALA A 595 -15.96 19.73 -18.33
C ALA A 595 -14.94 19.93 -17.20
N LEU A 596 -14.44 18.85 -16.58
CA LEU A 596 -13.39 18.94 -15.57
C LEU A 596 -12.07 19.40 -16.20
N ARG A 597 -11.71 18.88 -17.39
CA ARG A 597 -10.54 19.34 -18.12
C ARG A 597 -10.61 20.84 -18.39
N ASP A 598 -11.72 21.32 -18.94
CA ASP A 598 -11.96 22.73 -19.25
C ASP A 598 -11.79 23.64 -18.02
N ARG A 599 -12.32 23.21 -16.86
CA ARG A 599 -12.13 23.87 -15.56
C ARG A 599 -10.68 23.87 -15.08
N LEU A 600 -9.91 22.82 -15.36
CA LEU A 600 -8.51 22.69 -14.95
C LEU A 600 -7.54 23.44 -15.87
N GLU A 601 -7.86 23.61 -17.16
CA GLU A 601 -7.03 24.34 -18.13
C GLU A 601 -7.28 25.86 -18.08
N LYS A 602 -8.55 26.31 -17.96
CA LYS A 602 -8.91 27.74 -17.98
C LYS A 602 -8.67 28.48 -16.65
N LYS A 603 -8.78 27.78 -15.52
CA LYS A 603 -8.66 28.36 -14.18
C LYS A 603 -8.15 27.33 -13.16
N PRO A 604 -6.94 26.77 -13.31
CA PRO A 604 -6.38 25.77 -12.41
C PRO A 604 -6.42 26.18 -10.92
N PHE A 605 -6.19 25.22 -10.02
CA PHE A 605 -6.04 25.50 -8.59
C PHE A 605 -4.56 25.74 -8.26
N ALA A 606 -4.26 26.88 -7.62
CA ALA A 606 -2.90 27.34 -7.35
C ALA A 606 -1.96 27.23 -8.59
N ASP A 607 -0.84 26.50 -8.49
CA ASP A 607 0.15 26.30 -9.57
C ASP A 607 0.00 24.96 -10.33
N PHE A 608 -1.11 24.25 -10.11
CA PHE A 608 -1.41 23.00 -10.80
C PHE A 608 -1.55 23.20 -12.32
N LYS A 609 -1.00 22.27 -13.10
CA LYS A 609 -1.21 22.18 -14.55
C LYS A 609 -1.47 20.73 -14.93
N LEU A 610 -2.32 20.48 -15.92
CA LEU A 610 -2.51 19.13 -16.44
C LEU A 610 -1.31 18.63 -17.25
N GLU A 611 -0.63 19.50 -18.00
CA GLU A 611 0.55 19.14 -18.81
C GLU A 611 1.73 18.59 -17.99
N ASP A 612 1.77 18.82 -16.68
CA ASP A 612 2.79 18.29 -15.78
C ASP A 612 2.61 16.79 -15.47
N TYR A 613 1.52 16.15 -15.89
CA TYR A 613 1.18 14.77 -15.52
C TYR A 613 1.03 13.83 -16.73
N SER A 614 1.52 12.60 -16.58
CA SER A 614 1.62 11.58 -17.65
C SER A 614 0.30 11.15 -18.31
N LEU A 615 -0.84 11.38 -17.64
CA LEU A 615 -2.19 11.13 -18.17
C LEU A 615 -3.01 12.43 -18.27
N GLY A 616 -2.37 13.60 -18.14
CA GLY A 616 -2.98 14.92 -18.25
C GLY A 616 -3.17 15.42 -19.69
N THR A 617 -2.77 14.66 -20.71
CA THR A 617 -3.06 14.99 -22.12
C THR A 617 -4.54 14.78 -22.45
N ALA A 618 -5.06 15.48 -23.47
CA ALA A 618 -6.50 15.42 -23.82
C ALA A 618 -7.00 14.02 -24.22
N GLU A 619 -6.12 13.16 -24.74
CA GLU A 619 -6.43 11.78 -25.14
C GLU A 619 -6.57 10.84 -23.93
N ASN A 620 -5.71 11.03 -22.92
CA ASN A 620 -5.55 10.15 -21.75
C ASN A 620 -6.37 10.59 -20.54
N PHE A 621 -6.71 11.88 -20.43
CA PHE A 621 -7.44 12.42 -19.28
C PHE A 621 -8.89 11.93 -19.27
N ARG A 622 -9.20 10.99 -18.37
CA ARG A 622 -10.55 10.42 -18.21
C ARG A 622 -10.89 10.18 -16.74
N THR A 623 -12.17 10.32 -16.38
CA THR A 623 -12.67 10.01 -15.04
C THR A 623 -13.56 8.77 -15.11
N ILE A 624 -13.21 7.74 -14.35
CA ILE A 624 -13.85 6.43 -14.42
C ILE A 624 -14.98 6.37 -13.37
N PRO A 625 -16.25 6.13 -13.75
CA PRO A 625 -17.33 5.83 -12.80
C PRO A 625 -16.97 4.58 -12.00
N SER A 626 -17.15 4.61 -10.67
CA SER A 626 -16.57 3.58 -9.81
C SER A 626 -17.49 3.08 -8.71
N ASN A 627 -17.87 1.81 -8.86
CA ASN A 627 -18.74 1.07 -7.94
C ASN A 627 -17.97 0.43 -6.77
N LEU A 628 -16.65 0.67 -6.64
CA LEU A 628 -15.72 0.10 -5.64
C LEU A 628 -16.18 0.21 -4.17
#